data_AF-A3MS35-F1
#
_entry.id   AF-A3MS35-F1
#
_cell.length_a   1.000
_cell.length_b   1.000
_cell.length_c   1.000
_cell.angle_alpha   90.00
_cell.angle_beta   90.00
_cell.angle_gamma   90.00
#
_symmetry.space_group_name_H-M   'P 1'
#
loop_
_entity.id
_entity.type
_entity.pdbx_description
1 polymer ?
#
loop_
_entity_poly.entity_id
_entity_poly.type
_entity_poly.pdbx_seq_one_letter_code
_entity_poly.pdbx_strand_id
1 'polypeptide(L)'
;MELNKPVATAEEIRGRIVKHGASIRDTVVETLPHTYSMMVEQIRSIASTYKNDLDTFIANISNIKNLDLLIIYIISLSILNKYKNLTAAELSTFSNAYERYVYDVFSASKLRRALEEVVDREVANEVVSGTIRAINIILNKYKSLNLWIIKQKKILNFEKDIRKIIFRDEGGNRVGRGVKLFLRTFIHETNIPLAIRIAYTQEHRKYLLHGDIYTTLVTIRSGAFEDVKSITAERVKARIAKRILCQERGGKCNDVVLRLGSIRGLVRYVGKVSGDPVLFERGAYDIGIKYCKELKCDICPIRDVCKRYTFVRVK
;
A
#
# COMPACT_ATOMS: atom_id res chain seq x y z
N MET A 1 21.62 32.01 -19.17
CA MET A 1 22.02 30.71 -19.73
C MET A 1 22.27 29.75 -18.57
N GLU A 2 21.23 29.04 -18.11
CA GLU A 2 21.45 27.92 -17.19
C GLU A 2 21.97 26.74 -18.01
N LEU A 3 23.20 26.33 -17.72
CA LEU A 3 23.83 25.14 -18.28
C LEU A 3 22.90 23.93 -18.18
N ASN A 4 22.73 23.23 -19.31
CA ASN A 4 22.00 21.98 -19.48
C ASN A 4 22.14 21.05 -18.26
N LYS A 5 21.18 21.11 -17.32
CA LYS A 5 21.03 20.04 -16.34
C LYS A 5 20.70 18.77 -17.11
N PRO A 6 21.44 17.67 -16.91
CA PRO A 6 21.12 16.40 -17.55
C PRO A 6 19.67 16.04 -17.21
N VAL A 7 18.91 15.67 -18.24
CA VAL A 7 17.52 15.27 -18.09
C VAL A 7 17.51 14.02 -17.20
N ALA A 8 16.89 14.13 -16.02
CA ALA A 8 16.84 13.06 -15.04
C ALA A 8 16.35 11.75 -15.66
N THR A 9 17.03 10.65 -15.32
CA THR A 9 16.69 9.33 -15.86
C THR A 9 15.44 8.78 -15.20
N ALA A 10 14.74 7.86 -15.88
CA ALA A 10 13.58 7.19 -15.30
C ALA A 10 13.95 6.40 -14.02
N GLU A 11 15.16 5.85 -13.97
CA GLU A 11 15.71 5.20 -12.77
C GLU A 11 15.90 6.16 -11.61
N GLU A 12 16.49 7.33 -11.85
CA GLU A 12 16.65 8.38 -10.84
C GLU A 12 15.29 8.83 -10.28
N ILE A 13 14.30 9.01 -11.15
CA ILE A 13 12.92 9.36 -10.74
C ILE A 13 12.34 8.26 -9.84
N ARG A 14 12.47 6.97 -10.21
CA ARG A 14 12.02 5.84 -9.37
C ARG A 14 12.74 5.85 -8.02
N GLY A 15 14.05 6.07 -8.01
CA GLY A 15 14.85 6.16 -6.79
C GLY A 15 14.39 7.28 -5.85
N ARG A 16 14.04 8.46 -6.39
CA ARG A 16 13.51 9.57 -5.61
C ARG A 16 12.11 9.28 -5.06
N ILE A 17 11.25 8.59 -5.81
CA ILE A 17 9.94 8.11 -5.32
C ILE A 17 10.11 7.11 -4.17
N VAL A 18 11.01 6.13 -4.32
CA VAL A 18 11.32 5.14 -3.26
C VAL A 18 11.89 5.83 -2.03
N LYS A 19 12.83 6.76 -2.19
CA LYS A 19 13.40 7.56 -1.09
C LYS A 19 12.33 8.36 -0.35
N HIS A 20 11.39 8.97 -1.07
CA HIS A 20 10.24 9.63 -0.46
C HIS A 20 9.38 8.64 0.33
N GLY A 21 9.08 7.48 -0.27
CA GLY A 21 8.35 6.39 0.40
C GLY A 21 9.02 5.87 1.68
N ALA A 22 10.36 5.83 1.72
CA ALA A 22 11.13 5.49 2.91
C ALA A 22 11.04 6.55 4.02
N SER A 23 10.89 7.83 3.64
CA SER A 23 10.84 8.96 4.56
C SER A 23 9.48 9.16 5.24
N ILE A 24 8.43 8.49 4.74
CA ILE A 24 7.07 8.59 5.27
C ILE A 24 6.60 7.26 5.87
N ARG A 25 5.74 7.34 6.89
CA ARG A 25 5.08 6.16 7.46
C ARG A 25 3.92 5.74 6.56
N ASP A 26 3.62 4.44 6.53
CA ASP A 26 2.38 3.98 5.90
C ASP A 26 1.20 4.55 6.69
N THR A 27 0.20 5.12 6.01
CA THR A 27 -0.94 5.78 6.65
C THR A 27 -1.64 4.87 7.66
N VAL A 28 -1.74 3.56 7.40
CA VAL A 28 -2.34 2.63 8.36
C VAL A 28 -1.57 2.59 9.66
N VAL A 29 -0.23 2.55 9.58
CA VAL A 29 0.68 2.53 10.73
C VAL A 29 0.72 3.88 11.43
N GLU A 30 0.71 4.97 10.66
CA GLU A 30 0.71 6.35 11.18
C GLU A 30 -0.55 6.67 11.97
N THR A 31 -1.71 6.17 11.54
CA THR A 31 -2.99 6.41 12.21
C THR A 31 -3.28 5.44 13.36
N LEU A 32 -2.39 4.49 13.67
CA LEU A 32 -2.62 3.57 14.77
C LEU A 32 -2.76 4.33 16.10
N PRO A 33 -3.59 3.84 17.04
CA PRO A 33 -3.64 4.38 18.39
C PRO A 33 -2.27 4.25 19.06
N HIS A 34 -2.01 5.08 20.07
CA HIS A 34 -0.69 5.15 20.70
C HIS A 34 -0.21 3.78 21.21
N THR A 35 -1.11 3.01 21.82
CA THR A 35 -0.81 1.67 22.34
C THR A 35 -0.29 0.72 21.24
N TYR A 36 -0.93 0.70 20.08
CA TYR A 36 -0.48 -0.13 18.96
C TYR A 36 0.75 0.44 18.27
N SER A 37 0.92 1.76 18.24
CA SER A 37 2.15 2.38 17.72
C SER A 37 3.40 1.92 18.49
N MET A 38 3.34 1.89 19.82
CA MET A 38 4.42 1.34 20.66
C MET A 38 4.66 -0.15 20.40
N MET A 39 3.58 -0.93 20.23
CA MET A 39 3.67 -2.33 19.87
C MET A 39 4.37 -2.55 18.52
N VAL A 40 4.10 -1.70 17.52
CA VAL A 40 4.76 -1.79 16.21
C VAL A 40 6.27 -1.56 16.33
N GLU A 41 6.72 -0.58 17.11
CA GLU A 41 8.16 -0.37 17.33
C GLU A 41 8.80 -1.55 18.06
N GLN A 42 8.11 -2.15 19.04
CA GLN A 42 8.57 -3.38 19.69
C GLN A 42 8.71 -4.54 18.69
N ILE A 43 7.71 -4.74 17.82
CA ILE A 43 7.75 -5.78 16.77
C ILE A 43 8.92 -5.53 15.81
N ARG A 44 9.15 -4.29 15.37
CA ARG A 44 10.29 -3.94 14.50
C ARG A 44 11.63 -4.24 15.15
N SER A 45 11.78 -3.87 16.43
CA SER A 45 12.99 -4.15 17.22
C SER A 45 13.26 -5.67 17.30
N ILE A 46 12.26 -6.45 17.68
CA ILE A 46 12.35 -7.92 17.76
C ILE A 46 12.66 -8.52 16.38
N ALA A 47 11.96 -8.07 15.33
CA ALA A 47 12.14 -8.61 13.97
C ALA A 47 13.52 -8.29 13.40
N SER A 48 14.04 -7.08 13.61
CA SER A 48 15.38 -6.70 13.14
C SER A 48 16.49 -7.48 13.86
N THR A 49 16.32 -7.73 15.16
CA THR A 49 17.25 -8.49 16.00
C THR A 49 17.27 -9.97 15.62
N TYR A 50 16.10 -10.59 15.45
CA TYR A 50 15.95 -12.02 15.24
C TYR A 50 15.58 -12.41 13.80
N LYS A 51 15.88 -11.56 12.81
CA LYS A 51 15.58 -11.80 11.37
C LYS A 51 16.08 -13.13 10.82
N ASN A 52 17.14 -13.68 11.40
CA ASN A 52 17.75 -14.94 11.00
C ASN A 52 17.40 -16.11 11.93
N ASP A 53 16.72 -15.87 13.05
CA ASP A 53 16.34 -16.88 14.04
C ASP A 53 14.82 -16.87 14.26
N LEU A 54 14.14 -17.73 13.53
CA LEU A 54 12.67 -17.77 13.51
C LEU A 54 12.09 -18.24 14.85
N ASP A 55 12.76 -19.16 15.54
CA ASP A 55 12.22 -19.76 16.77
C ASP A 55 12.31 -18.75 17.92
N THR A 56 13.45 -18.04 18.04
CA THR A 56 13.61 -16.94 18.99
C THR A 56 12.67 -15.77 18.64
N PHE A 57 12.48 -15.47 17.36
CA PHE A 57 11.49 -14.48 16.93
C PHE A 57 10.07 -14.86 17.38
N ILE A 58 9.64 -16.10 17.16
CA ILE A 58 8.31 -16.59 17.58
C ILE A 58 8.15 -16.49 19.10
N ALA A 59 9.16 -16.91 19.87
CA ALA A 59 9.12 -16.84 21.33
C ALA A 59 8.94 -15.40 21.83
N ASN A 60 9.69 -14.44 21.28
CA ASN A 60 9.61 -13.04 21.69
C ASN A 60 8.28 -12.37 21.25
N ILE A 61 7.82 -12.63 20.02
CA ILE A 61 6.56 -12.07 19.51
C ILE A 61 5.35 -12.61 20.28
N SER A 62 5.38 -13.87 20.72
CA SER A 62 4.28 -14.49 21.47
C SER A 62 4.08 -13.86 22.86
N ASN A 63 5.08 -13.17 23.39
CA ASN A 63 5.00 -12.44 24.67
C ASN A 63 4.41 -11.02 24.53
N ILE A 64 4.16 -10.55 23.31
CA ILE A 64 3.55 -9.23 23.09
C ILE A 64 2.06 -9.32 23.38
N LYS A 65 1.66 -8.71 24.50
CA LYS A 65 0.25 -8.60 24.91
C LYS A 65 -0.57 -7.90 23.81
N ASN A 66 -1.78 -8.41 23.54
CA ASN A 66 -2.74 -7.83 22.59
C ASN A 66 -2.29 -7.82 21.11
N LEU A 67 -1.24 -8.56 20.72
CA LEU A 67 -0.83 -8.69 19.32
C LEU A 67 -1.97 -9.17 18.40
N ASP A 68 -2.78 -10.11 18.89
CA ASP A 68 -3.94 -10.59 18.14
C ASP A 68 -4.97 -9.48 17.87
N LEU A 69 -5.17 -8.53 18.80
CA LEU A 69 -6.08 -7.39 18.58
C LEU A 69 -5.55 -6.47 17.47
N LEU A 70 -4.24 -6.24 17.39
CA LEU A 70 -3.62 -5.51 16.28
C LEU A 70 -3.86 -6.25 14.95
N ILE A 71 -3.70 -7.57 14.91
CA ILE A 71 -3.95 -8.35 13.69
C ILE A 71 -5.43 -8.28 13.30
N ILE A 72 -6.34 -8.39 14.27
CA ILE A 72 -7.79 -8.26 14.05
C ILE A 72 -8.13 -6.87 13.51
N TYR A 73 -7.55 -5.80 14.05
CA TYR A 73 -7.70 -4.44 13.53
C TYR A 73 -7.32 -4.38 12.04
N ILE A 74 -6.18 -4.94 11.65
CA ILE A 74 -5.73 -4.96 10.24
C ILE A 74 -6.63 -5.84 9.36
N ILE A 75 -7.15 -6.97 9.87
CA ILE A 75 -8.15 -7.79 9.16
C ILE A 75 -9.41 -6.96 8.90
N SER A 76 -9.98 -6.35 9.94
CA SER A 76 -11.20 -5.53 9.83
C SER A 76 -10.99 -4.37 8.87
N LEU A 77 -9.85 -3.69 8.94
CA LEU A 77 -9.53 -2.59 8.03
C LEU A 77 -9.39 -3.05 6.58
N SER A 78 -8.79 -4.22 6.36
CA SER A 78 -8.64 -4.82 5.02
C SER A 78 -9.99 -5.18 4.41
N ILE A 79 -10.90 -5.73 5.21
CA ILE A 79 -12.28 -6.03 4.78
C ILE A 79 -13.03 -4.74 4.53
N LEU A 80 -12.94 -3.75 5.43
CA LEU A 80 -13.58 -2.45 5.28
C LEU A 80 -13.17 -1.74 3.99
N ASN A 81 -11.90 -1.86 3.59
CA ASN A 81 -11.38 -1.27 2.35
C ASN A 81 -11.98 -1.88 1.05
N LYS A 82 -12.62 -3.06 1.15
CA LYS A 82 -13.47 -3.61 0.08
C LYS A 82 -14.68 -2.70 -0.16
N TYR A 83 -15.28 -2.15 0.90
CA TYR A 83 -16.51 -1.36 0.83
C TYR A 83 -16.21 0.13 0.65
N LYS A 84 -15.31 0.69 1.47
CA LYS A 84 -15.00 2.13 1.50
C LYS A 84 -13.50 2.35 1.61
N ASN A 85 -12.94 3.17 0.71
CA ASN A 85 -11.56 3.61 0.85
C ASN A 85 -11.52 4.78 1.84
N LEU A 86 -11.08 4.51 3.06
CA LEU A 86 -11.07 5.51 4.13
C LEU A 86 -10.03 6.60 3.85
N THR A 87 -10.42 7.84 4.12
CA THR A 87 -9.51 8.99 4.22
C THR A 87 -8.65 8.88 5.47
N ALA A 88 -7.57 9.66 5.56
CA ALA A 88 -6.73 9.69 6.77
C ALA A 88 -7.51 10.09 8.03
N ALA A 89 -8.48 11.01 7.91
CA ALA A 89 -9.35 11.40 9.00
C ALA A 89 -10.25 10.24 9.46
N GLU A 90 -10.89 9.54 8.52
CA GLU A 90 -11.73 8.38 8.85
C GLU A 90 -10.92 7.20 9.41
N LEU A 91 -9.68 6.99 8.93
CA LEU A 91 -8.77 6.02 9.52
C LEU A 91 -8.47 6.36 10.98
N SER A 92 -8.20 7.63 11.29
CA SER A 92 -8.00 8.09 12.67
C SER A 92 -9.26 7.92 13.52
N THR A 93 -10.45 8.24 13.00
CA THR A 93 -11.73 8.00 13.70
C THR A 93 -11.91 6.52 14.03
N PHE A 94 -11.74 5.63 13.04
CA PHE A 94 -11.86 4.19 13.26
C PHE A 94 -10.82 3.68 14.27
N SER A 95 -9.58 4.15 14.16
CA SER A 95 -8.48 3.81 15.06
C SER A 95 -8.81 4.15 16.52
N ASN A 96 -9.22 5.40 16.78
CA ASN A 96 -9.61 5.86 18.11
C ASN A 96 -10.83 5.11 18.65
N ALA A 97 -11.81 4.83 17.80
CA ALA A 97 -12.99 4.06 18.19
C ALA A 97 -12.63 2.60 18.51
N TYR A 98 -11.71 2.00 17.77
CA TYR A 98 -11.23 0.65 18.03
C TYR A 98 -10.50 0.57 19.38
N GLU A 99 -9.62 1.53 19.69
CA GLU A 99 -9.01 1.62 21.02
C GLU A 99 -10.06 1.83 22.11
N ARG A 100 -11.03 2.73 21.92
CA ARG A 100 -12.07 2.97 22.92
C ARG A 100 -12.94 1.75 23.22
N TYR A 101 -13.37 1.02 22.19
CA TYR A 101 -14.38 -0.03 22.35
C TYR A 101 -13.79 -1.46 22.45
N VAL A 102 -12.63 -1.74 21.86
CA VAL A 102 -12.09 -3.11 21.70
C VAL A 102 -10.82 -3.39 22.53
N TYR A 103 -10.09 -2.35 22.98
CA TYR A 103 -8.73 -2.41 23.54
C TYR A 103 -8.35 -3.58 24.46
N ASP A 104 -9.29 -4.08 25.25
CA ASP A 104 -9.10 -5.17 26.20
C ASP A 104 -9.44 -6.56 25.62
N VAL A 105 -10.60 -6.68 24.99
CA VAL A 105 -11.18 -7.95 24.56
C VAL A 105 -11.98 -7.75 23.28
N PHE A 106 -11.68 -8.59 22.28
CA PHE A 106 -12.45 -8.64 21.04
C PHE A 106 -13.87 -9.19 21.27
N SER A 107 -14.88 -8.47 20.77
CA SER A 107 -16.22 -9.00 20.58
C SER A 107 -16.90 -8.38 19.36
N ALA A 108 -17.85 -9.11 18.77
CA ALA A 108 -18.63 -8.66 17.62
C ALA A 108 -19.32 -7.32 17.86
N SER A 109 -19.88 -7.14 19.08
CA SER A 109 -20.60 -5.92 19.47
C SER A 109 -19.65 -4.73 19.60
N LYS A 110 -18.49 -4.93 20.26
CA LYS A 110 -17.46 -3.89 20.42
C LYS A 110 -16.90 -3.44 19.07
N LEU A 111 -16.56 -4.39 18.19
CA LEU A 111 -16.08 -4.07 16.83
C LEU A 111 -17.14 -3.32 16.01
N ARG A 112 -18.42 -3.73 16.11
CA ARG A 112 -19.51 -3.05 15.40
C ARG A 112 -19.61 -1.59 15.81
N ARG A 113 -19.60 -1.29 17.12
CA ARG A 113 -19.62 0.08 17.64
C ARG A 113 -18.46 0.91 17.08
N ALA A 114 -17.25 0.34 17.01
CA ALA A 114 -16.11 1.04 16.44
C ALA A 114 -16.27 1.33 14.93
N LEU A 115 -16.88 0.41 14.17
CA LEU A 115 -17.12 0.58 12.73
C LEU A 115 -18.24 1.58 12.43
N GLU A 116 -19.29 1.61 13.24
CA GLU A 116 -20.44 2.51 13.06
C GLU A 116 -20.05 4.01 13.18
N GLU A 117 -18.88 4.32 13.75
CA GLU A 117 -18.32 5.68 13.78
C GLU A 117 -17.80 6.16 12.39
N VAL A 118 -17.63 5.25 11.42
CA VAL A 118 -17.05 5.57 10.09
C VAL A 118 -17.84 5.05 8.90
N VAL A 119 -18.73 4.09 9.11
CA VAL A 119 -19.61 3.51 8.10
C VAL A 119 -21.00 3.22 8.66
N ASP A 120 -21.96 3.05 7.76
CA ASP A 120 -23.30 2.64 8.11
C ASP A 120 -23.34 1.21 8.68
N ARG A 121 -24.43 0.92 9.38
CA ARG A 121 -24.63 -0.34 10.11
C ARG A 121 -24.61 -1.58 9.23
N GLU A 122 -25.06 -1.48 7.98
CA GLU A 122 -25.03 -2.61 7.04
C GLU A 122 -23.59 -3.00 6.70
N VAL A 123 -22.77 -2.02 6.30
CA VAL A 123 -21.34 -2.24 6.05
C VAL A 123 -20.61 -2.70 7.32
N ALA A 124 -20.92 -2.12 8.48
CA ALA A 124 -20.34 -2.54 9.75
C ALA A 124 -20.62 -4.03 10.04
N ASN A 125 -21.86 -4.50 9.85
CA ASN A 125 -22.23 -5.90 10.04
C ASN A 125 -21.48 -6.86 9.10
N GLU A 126 -21.33 -6.47 7.83
CA GLU A 126 -20.57 -7.23 6.84
C GLU A 126 -19.10 -7.38 7.24
N VAL A 127 -18.47 -6.29 7.70
CA VAL A 127 -17.08 -6.30 8.15
C VAL A 127 -16.91 -7.14 9.42
N VAL A 128 -17.83 -7.05 10.39
CA VAL A 128 -17.81 -7.87 11.61
C VAL A 128 -17.93 -9.35 11.28
N SER A 129 -18.91 -9.73 10.45
CA SER A 129 -19.12 -11.11 10.01
C SER A 129 -17.90 -11.66 9.29
N GLY A 130 -17.34 -10.89 8.36
CA GLY A 130 -16.12 -11.23 7.64
C GLY A 130 -14.92 -11.41 8.56
N THR A 131 -14.76 -10.53 9.55
CA THR A 131 -13.66 -10.56 10.52
C THR A 131 -13.74 -11.80 11.41
N ILE A 132 -14.91 -12.08 12.01
CA ILE A 132 -15.11 -13.24 12.90
C ILE A 132 -14.86 -14.54 12.14
N ARG A 133 -15.39 -14.65 10.91
CA ARG A 133 -15.16 -15.82 10.06
C ARG A 133 -13.67 -16.02 9.77
N ALA A 134 -12.96 -14.95 9.41
CA ALA A 134 -11.52 -15.03 9.14
C ALA A 134 -10.76 -15.49 10.39
N ILE A 135 -11.04 -14.91 11.56
CA ILE A 135 -10.45 -15.31 12.84
C ILE A 135 -10.69 -16.80 13.10
N ASN A 136 -11.93 -17.28 12.99
CA ASN A 136 -12.27 -18.68 13.25
C ASN A 136 -11.51 -19.64 12.33
N ILE A 137 -11.42 -19.32 11.03
CA ILE A 137 -10.64 -20.12 10.07
C ILE A 137 -9.16 -20.13 10.45
N ILE A 138 -8.60 -18.97 10.83
CA ILE A 138 -7.19 -18.85 11.17
C ILE A 138 -6.88 -19.63 12.44
N LEU A 139 -7.67 -19.46 13.50
CA LEU A 139 -7.47 -20.17 14.76
C LEU A 139 -7.60 -21.69 14.59
N ASN A 140 -8.61 -22.16 13.85
CA ASN A 140 -8.80 -23.58 13.61
C ASN A 140 -7.66 -24.21 12.79
N LYS A 141 -7.11 -23.49 11.80
CA LYS A 141 -6.09 -24.04 10.89
C LYS A 141 -4.65 -23.80 11.34
N TYR A 142 -4.36 -22.66 11.97
CA TYR A 142 -3.01 -22.20 12.29
C TYR A 142 -2.76 -22.03 13.80
N LYS A 143 -3.77 -22.29 14.64
CA LYS A 143 -3.75 -22.18 16.12
C LYS A 143 -3.66 -20.76 16.67
N SER A 144 -3.02 -19.82 15.98
CA SER A 144 -3.04 -18.40 16.34
C SER A 144 -2.94 -17.47 15.12
N LEU A 145 -3.34 -16.22 15.31
CA LEU A 145 -3.35 -15.22 14.23
C LEU A 145 -1.93 -14.81 13.83
N ASN A 146 -1.05 -14.57 14.81
CA ASN A 146 0.34 -14.21 14.55
C ASN A 146 1.10 -15.37 13.87
N LEU A 147 0.94 -16.62 14.31
CA LEU A 147 1.62 -17.76 13.68
C LEU A 147 1.22 -17.96 12.21
N TRP A 148 -0.03 -17.64 11.85
CA TRP A 148 -0.47 -17.66 10.45
C TRP A 148 0.34 -16.72 9.56
N ILE A 149 0.69 -15.53 10.07
CA ILE A 149 1.48 -14.53 9.34
C ILE A 149 2.98 -14.90 9.37
N ILE A 150 3.51 -15.26 10.54
CA ILE A 150 4.95 -15.51 10.75
C ILE A 150 5.46 -16.69 9.91
N LYS A 151 4.64 -17.73 9.73
CA LYS A 151 5.01 -18.92 8.96
C LYS A 151 5.08 -18.69 7.44
N GLN A 152 4.65 -17.53 6.94
CA GLN A 152 4.63 -17.22 5.53
C GLN A 152 6.06 -17.04 4.99
N LYS A 153 6.38 -17.77 3.92
CA LYS A 153 7.71 -17.72 3.26
C LYS A 153 7.68 -17.15 1.85
N LYS A 154 6.50 -17.13 1.21
CA LYS A 154 6.33 -16.72 -0.18
C LYS A 154 5.16 -15.75 -0.30
N ILE A 155 5.35 -14.62 -0.97
CA ILE A 155 4.30 -13.61 -1.16
C ILE A 155 3.09 -14.20 -1.87
N LEU A 156 3.31 -15.01 -2.89
CA LEU A 156 2.23 -15.61 -3.68
C LEU A 156 1.33 -16.50 -2.81
N ASN A 157 1.93 -17.27 -1.89
CA ASN A 157 1.17 -18.14 -0.99
C ASN A 157 0.42 -17.30 0.04
N PHE A 158 1.07 -16.26 0.58
CA PHE A 158 0.42 -15.39 1.55
C PHE A 158 -0.76 -14.62 0.91
N GLU A 159 -0.60 -14.10 -0.30
CA GLU A 159 -1.70 -13.45 -1.04
C GLU A 159 -2.87 -14.41 -1.30
N LYS A 160 -2.59 -15.67 -1.70
CA LYS A 160 -3.62 -16.70 -1.86
C LYS A 160 -4.33 -17.02 -0.55
N ASP A 161 -3.59 -17.18 0.55
CA ASP A 161 -4.15 -17.41 1.88
C ASP A 161 -5.04 -16.23 2.31
N ILE A 162 -4.60 -14.99 2.12
CA ILE A 162 -5.40 -13.79 2.41
C ILE A 162 -6.70 -13.78 1.60
N ARG A 163 -6.63 -14.04 0.29
CA ARG A 163 -7.82 -14.08 -0.58
C ARG A 163 -8.81 -15.14 -0.13
N LYS A 164 -8.34 -16.36 0.14
CA LYS A 164 -9.18 -17.46 0.60
C LYS A 164 -9.79 -17.19 1.97
N ILE A 165 -8.95 -16.82 2.94
CA ILE A 165 -9.34 -16.72 4.34
C ILE A 165 -10.13 -15.45 4.60
N ILE A 166 -9.62 -14.28 4.21
CA ILE A 166 -10.25 -12.99 4.51
C ILE A 166 -11.37 -12.67 3.51
N PHE A 167 -11.18 -13.00 2.23
CA PHE A 167 -12.07 -12.55 1.15
C PHE A 167 -12.84 -13.67 0.41
N ARG A 168 -12.83 -14.92 0.89
CA ARG A 168 -13.61 -16.04 0.30
C ARG A 168 -13.31 -16.30 -1.17
N ASP A 169 -12.06 -16.11 -1.58
CA ASP A 169 -11.63 -16.20 -2.99
C ASP A 169 -12.37 -15.23 -3.93
N GLU A 170 -13.02 -14.18 -3.38
CA GLU A 170 -13.65 -13.15 -4.19
C GLU A 170 -12.60 -12.40 -5.04
N GLY A 171 -13.03 -12.06 -6.26
CA GLY A 171 -12.24 -11.29 -7.21
C GLY A 171 -12.51 -9.79 -7.17
N GLY A 172 -11.90 -9.07 -8.12
CA GLY A 172 -12.20 -7.66 -8.37
C GLY A 172 -11.26 -6.66 -7.71
N ASN A 173 -11.34 -5.41 -8.19
CA ASN A 173 -10.43 -4.34 -7.78
C ASN A 173 -10.59 -3.97 -6.30
N ARG A 174 -11.83 -3.95 -5.79
CA ARG A 174 -12.14 -3.61 -4.39
C ARG A 174 -11.51 -4.60 -3.41
N VAL A 175 -11.69 -5.90 -3.64
CA VAL A 175 -11.03 -6.97 -2.88
C VAL A 175 -9.51 -6.87 -3.04
N GLY A 176 -9.03 -6.64 -4.27
CA GLY A 176 -7.62 -6.42 -4.54
C GLY A 176 -6.99 -5.31 -3.70
N ARG A 177 -7.71 -4.23 -3.37
CA ARG A 177 -7.20 -3.19 -2.45
C ARG A 177 -7.04 -3.72 -1.03
N GLY A 178 -8.06 -4.39 -0.51
CA GLY A 178 -8.02 -4.98 0.84
C GLY A 178 -6.90 -6.00 1.00
N VAL A 179 -6.72 -6.88 0.01
CA VAL A 179 -5.62 -7.86 -0.03
C VAL A 179 -4.26 -7.16 0.01
N LYS A 180 -4.07 -6.09 -0.77
CA LYS A 180 -2.79 -5.37 -0.84
C LYS A 180 -2.51 -4.56 0.42
N LEU A 181 -3.54 -3.97 1.03
CA LEU A 181 -3.45 -3.32 2.35
C LEU A 181 -2.97 -4.32 3.39
N PHE A 182 -3.63 -5.48 3.51
CA PHE A 182 -3.23 -6.51 4.48
C PHE A 182 -1.79 -6.96 4.25
N LEU A 183 -1.47 -7.32 2.99
CA LEU A 183 -0.17 -7.86 2.63
C LEU A 183 0.94 -6.86 2.94
N ARG A 184 0.87 -5.63 2.40
CA ARG A 184 1.95 -4.63 2.53
C ARG A 184 2.23 -4.24 3.97
N THR A 185 1.23 -4.30 4.85
CA THR A 185 1.39 -4.01 6.28
C THR A 185 2.35 -4.99 6.96
N PHE A 186 2.37 -6.26 6.54
CA PHE A 186 3.13 -7.30 7.23
C PHE A 186 4.43 -7.76 6.55
N ILE A 187 4.64 -7.39 5.28
CA ILE A 187 5.76 -7.92 4.46
C ILE A 187 6.96 -6.97 4.31
N HIS A 188 7.02 -5.88 5.06
CA HIS A 188 8.08 -4.87 4.90
C HIS A 188 8.60 -4.36 6.24
N GLU A 189 9.92 -4.16 6.35
CA GLU A 189 10.60 -3.78 7.60
C GLU A 189 10.14 -2.41 8.15
N THR A 190 9.81 -1.47 7.27
CA THR A 190 9.29 -0.14 7.66
C THR A 190 7.81 -0.15 8.09
N ASN A 191 7.13 -1.29 8.07
CA ASN A 191 5.74 -1.45 8.54
C ASN A 191 5.70 -2.32 9.82
N ILE A 192 4.92 -3.41 9.84
CA ILE A 192 4.78 -4.32 10.97
C ILE A 192 5.34 -5.69 10.52
N PRO A 193 6.66 -5.93 10.57
CA PRO A 193 7.31 -7.05 9.87
C PRO A 193 7.08 -8.43 10.52
N LEU A 194 5.83 -8.84 10.73
CA LEU A 194 5.46 -10.16 11.26
C LEU A 194 5.77 -11.28 10.26
N ALA A 195 5.62 -11.05 8.95
CA ALA A 195 6.01 -12.02 7.93
C ALA A 195 7.53 -11.95 7.70
N ILE A 196 8.32 -12.23 8.74
CA ILE A 196 9.76 -11.92 8.82
C ILE A 196 10.58 -12.53 7.67
N ARG A 197 10.23 -13.75 7.26
CA ARG A 197 10.86 -14.46 6.13
C ARG A 197 10.57 -13.83 4.77
N ILE A 198 9.56 -12.98 4.68
CA ILE A 198 9.29 -12.15 3.50
C ILE A 198 9.95 -10.79 3.68
N ALA A 199 9.76 -10.15 4.83
CA ALA A 199 10.20 -8.78 5.09
C ALA A 199 11.72 -8.59 4.97
N TYR A 200 12.52 -9.54 5.47
CA TYR A 200 13.99 -9.43 5.48
C TYR A 200 14.69 -10.25 4.39
N THR A 201 13.95 -10.78 3.41
CA THR A 201 14.53 -11.49 2.26
C THR A 201 14.15 -10.77 0.96
N GLN A 202 14.75 -11.18 -0.16
CA GLN A 202 14.39 -10.66 -1.50
C GLN A 202 12.94 -10.98 -1.90
N GLU A 203 12.20 -11.75 -1.10
CA GLU A 203 10.81 -12.10 -1.38
C GLU A 203 9.88 -10.87 -1.37
N HIS A 204 10.12 -9.85 -0.51
CA HIS A 204 9.29 -8.63 -0.49
C HIS A 204 9.25 -7.92 -1.85
N ARG A 205 10.31 -8.01 -2.65
CA ARG A 205 10.40 -7.42 -4.00
C ARG A 205 9.44 -8.05 -5.02
N LYS A 206 8.83 -9.20 -4.68
CA LYS A 206 7.78 -9.83 -5.50
C LYS A 206 6.39 -9.22 -5.24
N TYR A 207 6.27 -8.26 -4.32
CA TYR A 207 5.04 -7.53 -4.08
C TYR A 207 4.56 -6.85 -5.37
N LEU A 208 3.39 -7.26 -5.82
CA LEU A 208 2.69 -6.62 -6.93
C LEU A 208 1.83 -5.50 -6.37
N LEU A 209 2.28 -4.26 -6.56
CA LEU A 209 1.52 -3.05 -6.22
C LEU A 209 0.11 -3.05 -6.82
N HIS A 210 -0.84 -2.43 -6.11
CA HIS A 210 -2.21 -2.29 -6.55
C HIS A 210 -2.28 -1.48 -7.84
N GLY A 211 -1.58 -0.34 -7.87
CA GLY A 211 -1.58 0.59 -8.99
C GLY A 211 -2.90 1.36 -9.06
N ASP A 212 -3.23 2.07 -7.98
CA ASP A 212 -4.37 2.99 -7.93
C ASP A 212 -4.15 4.22 -8.82
N ILE A 213 -5.16 5.10 -8.89
CA ILE A 213 -5.14 6.30 -9.72
C ILE A 213 -3.99 7.25 -9.36
N TYR A 214 -3.66 7.44 -8.08
CA TYR A 214 -2.64 8.36 -7.60
C TYR A 214 -1.23 7.83 -7.87
N THR A 215 -1.00 6.55 -7.52
CA THR A 215 0.24 5.85 -7.85
C THR A 215 0.51 5.86 -9.36
N THR A 216 -0.54 5.62 -10.16
CA THR A 216 -0.47 5.65 -11.62
C THR A 216 -0.20 7.06 -12.14
N LEU A 217 -0.87 8.06 -11.60
CA LEU A 217 -0.70 9.46 -11.98
C LEU A 217 0.77 9.89 -11.80
N VAL A 218 1.36 9.61 -10.65
CA VAL A 218 2.77 9.93 -10.38
C VAL A 218 3.70 9.16 -11.30
N THR A 219 3.48 7.86 -11.47
CA THR A 219 4.31 7.01 -12.33
C THR A 219 4.39 7.54 -13.76
N ILE A 220 3.25 7.93 -14.34
CA ILE A 220 3.24 8.44 -15.70
C ILE A 220 3.69 9.91 -15.77
N ARG A 221 3.17 10.79 -14.92
CA ARG A 221 3.48 12.23 -14.99
C ARG A 221 4.94 12.54 -14.69
N SER A 222 5.59 11.73 -13.86
CA SER A 222 6.99 11.91 -13.53
C SER A 222 7.96 11.46 -14.62
N GLY A 223 7.53 10.59 -15.54
CA GLY A 223 8.43 9.96 -16.52
C GLY A 223 9.15 8.71 -15.99
N ALA A 224 8.75 8.17 -14.83
CA ALA A 224 9.37 6.99 -14.21
C ALA A 224 9.33 5.70 -15.08
N PHE A 225 8.62 5.72 -16.20
CA PHE A 225 8.39 4.57 -17.09
C PHE A 225 9.13 4.66 -18.43
N GLU A 226 9.84 5.75 -18.72
CA GLU A 226 10.31 6.05 -20.09
C GLU A 226 11.32 5.04 -20.65
N ASP A 227 12.11 4.43 -19.77
CA ASP A 227 13.09 3.39 -20.09
C ASP A 227 12.48 1.98 -20.20
N VAL A 228 11.20 1.82 -19.88
CA VAL A 228 10.50 0.53 -19.98
C VAL A 228 10.22 0.19 -21.43
N LYS A 229 10.80 -0.92 -21.90
CA LYS A 229 10.56 -1.47 -23.24
C LYS A 229 9.32 -2.38 -23.22
N SER A 230 8.15 -1.80 -23.41
CA SER A 230 6.89 -2.55 -23.58
C SER A 230 5.95 -1.85 -24.55
N ILE A 231 5.07 -2.60 -25.21
CA ILE A 231 4.08 -2.04 -26.16
C ILE A 231 3.25 -0.93 -25.49
N THR A 232 2.85 -1.12 -24.24
CA THR A 232 2.10 -0.11 -23.47
C THR A 232 2.94 1.13 -23.21
N ALA A 233 4.21 0.98 -22.82
CA ALA A 233 5.11 2.11 -22.59
C ALA A 233 5.35 2.90 -23.89
N GLU A 234 5.63 2.24 -25.01
CA GLU A 234 5.83 2.90 -26.30
C GLU A 234 4.58 3.67 -26.75
N ARG A 235 3.39 3.09 -26.56
CA ARG A 235 2.11 3.79 -26.84
C ARG A 235 1.94 5.04 -25.98
N VAL A 236 2.28 4.97 -24.69
CA VAL A 236 2.21 6.13 -23.79
C VAL A 236 3.23 7.19 -24.22
N LYS A 237 4.48 6.80 -24.49
CA LYS A 237 5.54 7.70 -24.98
C LYS A 237 5.14 8.40 -26.27
N ALA A 238 4.62 7.68 -27.26
CA ALA A 238 4.17 8.25 -28.53
C ALA A 238 3.05 9.29 -28.34
N ARG A 239 2.10 9.03 -27.43
CA ARG A 239 1.02 9.98 -27.11
C ARG A 239 1.52 11.23 -26.41
N ILE A 240 2.48 11.08 -25.49
CA ILE A 240 3.14 12.20 -24.81
C ILE A 240 3.96 13.02 -25.82
N ALA A 241 4.79 12.37 -26.64
CA ALA A 241 5.58 13.04 -27.67
C ALA A 241 4.71 13.81 -28.67
N LYS A 242 3.61 13.22 -29.15
CA LYS A 242 2.64 13.91 -30.03
C LYS A 242 2.06 15.16 -29.35
N ARG A 243 1.81 15.11 -28.04
CA ARG A 243 1.28 16.23 -27.26
C ARG A 243 2.31 17.34 -27.05
N ILE A 244 3.58 16.99 -26.84
CA ILE A 244 4.70 17.94 -26.73
C ILE A 244 4.91 18.65 -28.06
N LEU A 245 5.01 17.90 -29.17
CA LEU A 245 5.18 18.45 -30.53
C LEU A 245 4.02 19.39 -30.92
N CYS A 246 2.79 19.06 -30.53
CA CYS A 246 1.65 19.94 -30.76
C CYS A 246 1.79 21.29 -30.04
N GLN A 247 2.30 21.27 -28.80
CA GLN A 247 2.49 22.47 -27.98
C GLN A 247 3.59 23.38 -28.53
N GLU A 248 4.71 22.79 -28.98
CA GLU A 248 5.80 23.51 -29.63
C GLU A 248 5.35 24.19 -30.93
N ARG A 249 4.39 23.60 -31.63
CA ARG A 249 3.78 24.16 -32.85
C ARG A 249 2.69 25.22 -32.58
N GLY A 250 2.46 25.62 -31.32
CA GLY A 250 1.47 26.64 -30.96
C GLY A 250 0.01 26.22 -31.14
N GLY A 251 -0.28 24.92 -31.25
CA GLY A 251 -1.63 24.41 -31.50
C GLY A 251 -2.51 24.33 -30.24
N LYS A 252 -3.84 24.20 -30.42
CA LYS A 252 -4.76 23.78 -29.36
C LYS A 252 -4.64 22.28 -29.12
N CYS A 253 -3.96 21.89 -28.05
CA CYS A 253 -3.59 20.49 -27.82
C CYS A 253 -4.37 19.85 -26.68
N ASN A 254 -5.07 18.75 -26.98
CA ASN A 254 -5.84 17.99 -26.00
C ASN A 254 -4.96 17.22 -25.01
N ASP A 255 -5.46 17.06 -23.78
CA ASP A 255 -4.80 16.26 -22.75
C ASP A 255 -4.70 14.77 -23.11
N VAL A 256 -3.64 14.12 -22.61
CA VAL A 256 -3.41 12.68 -22.83
C VAL A 256 -4.22 11.90 -21.79
N VAL A 257 -5.37 11.39 -22.20
CA VAL A 257 -6.23 10.57 -21.33
C VAL A 257 -5.87 9.08 -21.42
N LEU A 258 -5.47 8.49 -20.30
CA LEU A 258 -5.12 7.07 -20.17
C LEU A 258 -6.16 6.36 -19.28
N ARG A 259 -6.61 5.17 -19.70
CA ARG A 259 -7.46 4.32 -18.87
C ARG A 259 -6.61 3.55 -17.88
N LEU A 260 -6.93 3.60 -16.59
CA LEU A 260 -6.18 2.94 -15.51
C LEU A 260 -5.95 1.45 -15.80
N GLY A 261 -7.00 0.74 -16.22
CA GLY A 261 -6.92 -0.69 -16.57
C GLY A 261 -5.91 -1.00 -17.68
N SER A 262 -5.72 -0.08 -18.63
CA SER A 262 -4.81 -0.26 -19.77
C SER A 262 -3.34 -0.03 -19.42
N ILE A 263 -3.05 0.76 -18.38
CA ILE A 263 -1.68 1.11 -17.99
C ILE A 263 -1.24 0.50 -16.66
N ARG A 264 -2.15 -0.15 -15.92
CA ARG A 264 -1.83 -0.77 -14.62
C ARG A 264 -0.68 -1.79 -14.70
N GLY A 265 -0.62 -2.57 -15.78
CA GLY A 265 0.49 -3.51 -16.01
C GLY A 265 1.85 -2.82 -16.12
N LEU A 266 1.90 -1.68 -16.82
CA LEU A 266 3.10 -0.84 -16.91
C LEU A 266 3.49 -0.30 -15.54
N VAL A 267 2.55 0.25 -14.77
CA VAL A 267 2.83 0.79 -13.43
C VAL A 267 3.37 -0.28 -12.48
N ARG A 268 2.79 -1.49 -12.52
CA ARG A 268 3.28 -2.64 -11.75
C ARG A 268 4.70 -3.03 -12.13
N TYR A 269 5.01 -3.02 -13.42
CA TYR A 269 6.36 -3.28 -13.90
C TYR A 269 7.34 -2.21 -13.40
N VAL A 270 6.98 -0.92 -13.51
CA VAL A 270 7.80 0.21 -13.04
C VAL A 270 8.12 0.08 -11.55
N GLY A 271 7.12 -0.19 -10.71
CA GLY A 271 7.39 -0.38 -9.28
C GLY A 271 8.23 -1.63 -9.00
N LYS A 272 8.08 -2.71 -9.78
CA LYS A 272 8.95 -3.90 -9.65
C LYS A 272 10.43 -3.58 -9.96
N VAL A 273 10.70 -2.80 -11.01
CA VAL A 273 12.07 -2.41 -11.39
C VAL A 273 12.62 -1.23 -10.57
N SER A 274 11.83 -0.67 -9.65
CA SER A 274 12.29 0.37 -8.71
C SER A 274 13.18 -0.16 -7.58
N GLY A 275 13.32 -1.49 -7.47
CA GLY A 275 14.08 -2.15 -6.40
C GLY A 275 13.26 -2.44 -5.14
N ASP A 276 12.31 -1.55 -4.80
CA ASP A 276 11.40 -1.72 -3.66
C ASP A 276 9.96 -1.32 -4.03
N PRO A 277 9.12 -2.27 -4.46
CA PRO A 277 7.76 -1.98 -4.89
C PRO A 277 6.83 -1.52 -3.75
N VAL A 278 7.16 -1.82 -2.48
CA VAL A 278 6.35 -1.38 -1.32
C VAL A 278 6.60 0.10 -1.08
N LEU A 279 7.86 0.51 -1.00
CA LEU A 279 8.23 1.91 -0.82
C LEU A 279 7.88 2.75 -2.05
N PHE A 280 8.02 2.21 -3.26
CA PHE A 280 7.58 2.89 -4.48
C PHE A 280 6.09 3.18 -4.46
N GLU A 281 5.24 2.19 -4.14
CA GLU A 281 3.79 2.41 -4.06
C GLU A 281 3.44 3.42 -2.98
N ARG A 282 4.07 3.33 -1.79
CA ARG A 282 3.84 4.27 -0.70
C ARG A 282 4.20 5.71 -1.11
N GLY A 283 5.40 5.90 -1.67
CA GLY A 283 5.87 7.22 -2.11
C GLY A 283 5.04 7.79 -3.25
N ALA A 284 4.72 6.97 -4.26
CA ALA A 284 3.91 7.39 -5.39
C ALA A 284 2.47 7.71 -4.99
N TYR A 285 1.87 6.96 -4.07
CA TYR A 285 0.55 7.24 -3.55
C TYR A 285 0.51 8.58 -2.81
N ASP A 286 1.45 8.80 -1.88
CA ASP A 286 1.54 10.04 -1.10
C ASP A 286 1.79 11.27 -1.99
N ILE A 287 2.74 11.17 -2.93
CA ILE A 287 2.98 12.22 -3.93
C ILE A 287 1.72 12.47 -4.75
N GLY A 288 1.03 11.39 -5.13
CA GLY A 288 -0.13 11.43 -5.99
C GLY A 288 -1.31 12.15 -5.35
N ILE A 289 -1.62 11.83 -4.10
CA ILE A 289 -2.77 12.37 -3.37
C ILE A 289 -2.51 13.80 -2.88
N LYS A 290 -1.32 14.11 -2.34
CA LYS A 290 -1.01 15.41 -1.73
C LYS A 290 -0.58 16.48 -2.74
N TYR A 291 0.04 16.08 -3.86
CA TYR A 291 0.69 17.02 -4.78
C TYR A 291 0.20 16.86 -6.22
N CYS A 292 0.29 15.66 -6.78
CA CYS A 292 0.12 15.45 -8.22
C CYS A 292 -1.33 15.66 -8.68
N LYS A 293 -2.32 15.24 -7.87
CA LYS A 293 -3.75 15.44 -8.12
C LYS A 293 -4.09 16.91 -8.39
N GLU A 294 -3.52 17.81 -7.59
CA GLU A 294 -3.78 19.26 -7.63
C GLU A 294 -2.68 20.05 -8.34
N LEU A 295 -1.76 19.36 -9.04
CA LEU A 295 -0.65 19.97 -9.79
C LEU A 295 0.26 20.89 -8.95
N LYS A 296 0.44 20.61 -7.65
CA LYS A 296 1.36 21.33 -6.75
C LYS A 296 2.84 20.98 -7.02
N CYS A 297 3.29 21.22 -8.26
CA CYS A 297 4.59 20.77 -8.75
C CYS A 297 5.76 21.48 -8.05
N ASP A 298 5.57 22.74 -7.65
CA ASP A 298 6.63 23.57 -7.09
C ASP A 298 7.06 23.15 -5.68
N ILE A 299 6.16 22.50 -4.93
CA ILE A 299 6.40 21.99 -3.57
C ILE A 299 6.49 20.45 -3.53
N CYS A 300 6.48 19.79 -4.68
CA CYS A 300 6.54 18.33 -4.77
C CYS A 300 7.93 17.81 -4.35
N PRO A 301 8.02 16.72 -3.57
CA PRO A 301 9.31 16.19 -3.08
C PRO A 301 10.24 15.64 -4.18
N ILE A 302 9.73 15.45 -5.40
CA ILE A 302 10.49 15.01 -6.58
C ILE A 302 10.56 16.07 -7.68
N ARG A 303 10.28 17.35 -7.36
CA ARG A 303 10.15 18.46 -8.32
C ARG A 303 11.39 18.66 -9.20
N ASP A 304 12.55 18.29 -8.69
CA ASP A 304 13.88 18.44 -9.29
C ASP A 304 14.18 17.41 -10.37
N VAL A 305 13.55 16.24 -10.31
CA VAL A 305 13.76 15.13 -11.26
C VAL A 305 12.54 14.83 -12.15
N CYS A 306 11.36 15.26 -11.73
CA CYS A 306 10.10 14.98 -12.42
C CYS A 306 10.02 15.64 -13.81
N LYS A 307 9.61 14.88 -14.83
CA LYS A 307 9.35 15.42 -16.20
C LYS A 307 8.11 16.30 -16.32
N ARG A 308 7.24 16.29 -15.30
CA ARG A 308 6.02 17.13 -15.19
C ARG A 308 5.10 17.04 -16.41
N TYR A 309 4.74 15.83 -16.84
CA TYR A 309 3.70 15.64 -17.87
C TYR A 309 2.28 15.94 -17.33
N THR A 310 2.06 17.17 -16.87
CA THR A 310 0.85 17.64 -16.17
C THR A 310 -0.42 17.48 -17.01
N PHE A 311 -0.31 17.51 -18.34
CA PHE A 311 -1.37 17.26 -19.32
C PHE A 311 -1.83 15.80 -19.40
N VAL A 312 -1.18 14.85 -18.72
CA VAL A 312 -1.65 13.47 -18.65
C VAL A 312 -2.78 13.37 -17.61
N ARG A 313 -3.89 12.73 -17.98
CA ARG A 313 -5.01 12.40 -17.08
C ARG A 313 -5.24 10.89 -17.05
N VAL A 314 -5.57 10.36 -15.88
CA VAL A 314 -5.93 8.95 -15.69
C VAL A 314 -7.43 8.86 -15.41
N LYS A 315 -8.14 7.99 -16.14
CA LYS A 315 -9.55 7.66 -15.92
C LYS A 315 -9.71 6.19 -15.56
#